data_AF-A0A965WT73-F1
#
_entry.id   AF-A0A965WT73-F1
#
_cell.length_a   1.000
_cell.length_b   1.000
_cell.length_c   1.000
_cell.angle_alpha   90.00
_cell.angle_beta   90.00
_cell.angle_gamma   90.00
#
_symmetry.space_group_name_H-M   'P 1'
#
loop_
_entity.id
_entity.type
_entity.pdbx_description
1 polymer ?
#
loop_
_entity_poly.entity_id
_entity_poly.type
_entity_poly.pdbx_seq_one_letter_code
_entity_poly.pdbx_strand_id
1 'polypeptide(L)'
;MTLRDNRLESMNVLQKEIEALEVVLKKKRKLHDELSQSLFNVAGKKKESKDSVSIFQDAERLQQLINENLTDIRHLDTKISKMKHRVNRMNQTT
;
A
#
# COMPACT_ATOMS: atom_id res chain seq x y z
N MET A 1 -1.56 30.79 23.19
CA MET A 1 -1.47 29.98 21.96
C MET A 1 -1.95 30.87 20.81
N THR A 2 -1.12 31.09 19.80
CA THR A 2 -1.45 31.94 18.64
C THR A 2 -2.05 31.11 17.51
N LEU A 3 -2.69 31.77 16.53
CA LEU A 3 -3.13 31.11 15.28
C LEU A 3 -1.98 30.39 14.55
N ARG A 4 -0.75 30.90 14.68
CA ARG A 4 0.46 30.28 14.14
C ARG A 4 0.79 28.97 14.84
N ASP A 5 0.69 28.93 16.17
CA ASP A 5 0.98 27.74 16.98
C ASP A 5 -0.02 26.61 16.68
N ASN A 6 -1.32 26.92 16.63
CA ASN A 6 -2.39 25.95 16.28
C ASN A 6 -2.18 25.35 14.87
N ARG A 7 -1.70 26.19 13.94
CA ARG A 7 -1.43 25.77 12.56
C ARG A 7 -0.20 24.86 12.49
N LEU A 8 0.88 25.19 13.19
CA LEU A 8 2.08 24.34 13.30
C LEU A 8 1.76 22.98 13.92
N GLU A 9 0.96 22.96 15.00
CA GLU A 9 0.53 21.72 15.63
C GLU A 9 -0.30 20.86 14.67
N SER A 10 -1.26 21.46 13.98
CA SER A 10 -2.06 20.76 12.95
C SER A 10 -1.21 20.17 11.83
N MET A 11 -0.15 20.89 11.41
CA MET A 11 0.78 20.41 10.40
C MET A 11 1.63 19.25 10.91
N ASN A 12 2.11 19.32 12.14
CA ASN A 12 2.88 18.24 12.76
C ASN A 12 2.04 16.96 12.88
N VAL A 13 0.75 17.08 13.22
CA VAL A 13 -0.18 15.94 13.25
C VAL A 13 -0.35 15.34 11.85
N LEU A 14 -0.58 16.17 10.83
CA LEU A 14 -0.71 15.71 9.45
C LEU A 14 0.57 15.03 8.94
N GLN A 15 1.74 15.55 9.29
CA GLN A 15 3.03 14.98 8.92
C GLN A 15 3.23 13.60 9.54
N LYS A 16 2.92 13.44 10.83
CA LYS A 16 2.96 12.14 11.51
C LYS A 16 1.98 11.13 10.91
N GLU A 17 0.79 11.56 10.53
CA GLU A 17 -0.18 10.68 9.87
C GLU A 17 0.33 10.25 8.48
N ILE A 18 0.96 11.15 7.70
CA ILE A 18 1.61 10.81 6.43
C ILE A 18 2.68 9.73 6.65
N GLU A 19 3.58 9.93 7.61
CA GLU A 19 4.65 8.97 7.92
C GLU A 19 4.08 7.59 8.33
N ALA A 20 3.03 7.57 9.16
CA ALA A 20 2.37 6.33 9.55
C ALA A 20 1.76 5.60 8.34
N LEU A 21 1.10 6.34 7.43
CA LEU A 21 0.52 5.77 6.21
C LEU A 21 1.60 5.27 5.24
N GLU A 22 2.75 5.94 5.14
CA GLU A 22 3.89 5.48 4.33
C GLU A 22 4.48 4.17 4.85
N VAL A 23 4.54 3.97 6.16
CA VAL A 23 4.94 2.70 6.76
C VAL A 23 3.96 1.58 6.39
N VAL A 24 2.65 1.86 6.45
CA VAL A 24 1.61 0.89 6.05
C VAL A 24 1.72 0.55 4.56
N LEU A 25 1.90 1.57 3.71
CA LEU A 25 2.09 1.41 2.27
C LEU A 25 3.31 0.54 1.96
N LYS A 26 4.44 0.74 2.66
CA LYS A 26 5.64 -0.08 2.51
C LYS A 26 5.38 -1.54 2.85
N LYS A 27 4.63 -1.81 3.94
CA LYS A 27 4.25 -3.18 4.32
C LYS A 27 3.35 -3.83 3.25
N LYS A 28 2.38 -3.09 2.72
CA LYS A 28 1.47 -3.57 1.66
C LYS A 28 2.21 -3.88 0.36
N ARG A 29 3.18 -3.05 -0.04
CA ARG A 29 4.07 -3.32 -1.19
C ARG A 29 4.90 -4.59 -0.98
N LYS A 30 5.50 -4.77 0.19
CA LYS A 30 6.24 -6.02 0.52
C LYS A 30 5.34 -7.25 0.42
N LEU A 31 4.12 -7.18 0.95
CA LEU A 31 3.13 -8.26 0.83
C LEU A 31 2.77 -8.55 -0.64
N HIS A 32 2.64 -7.51 -1.47
CA HIS A 32 2.36 -7.68 -2.90
C HIS A 32 3.48 -8.44 -3.60
N ASP A 33 4.73 -8.11 -3.28
CA ASP A 33 5.90 -8.79 -3.83
C ASP A 33 5.97 -10.27 -3.38
N GLU A 34 5.68 -10.54 -2.10
CA GLU A 34 5.61 -11.90 -1.55
C GLU A 34 4.51 -12.75 -2.21
N LEU A 35 3.32 -12.17 -2.43
CA LEU A 35 2.22 -12.83 -3.15
C LEU A 35 2.56 -13.08 -4.62
N SER A 36 3.23 -12.13 -5.28
CA SER A 36 3.68 -12.27 -6.67
C SER A 36 4.72 -13.38 -6.82
N GLN A 37 5.66 -13.48 -5.88
CA GLN A 37 6.62 -14.59 -5.82
C GLN A 37 5.91 -15.93 -5.58
N SER A 38 4.93 -15.96 -4.68
CA SER A 38 4.13 -17.16 -4.41
C SER A 38 3.39 -17.64 -5.66
N LEU A 39 2.78 -16.73 -6.42
CA LEU A 39 2.13 -17.04 -7.70
C LEU A 39 3.10 -17.62 -8.72
N PHE A 40 4.30 -17.04 -8.83
CA PHE A 40 5.36 -17.55 -9.71
C PHE A 40 5.80 -18.97 -9.31
N ASN A 41 5.93 -19.24 -8.01
CA ASN A 41 6.29 -20.55 -7.50
C ASN A 41 5.21 -21.60 -7.76
N VAL A 42 3.92 -21.25 -7.63
CA VAL A 42 2.80 -22.14 -7.99
C VAL A 42 2.82 -22.46 -9.48
N ALA A 43 3.09 -21.48 -10.34
CA ALA A 43 3.24 -21.71 -11.78
C ALA A 43 4.46 -22.58 -12.12
N GLY A 44 5.56 -22.44 -11.38
CA GLY A 44 6.80 -23.22 -11.55
C GLY A 44 6.69 -24.68 -11.10
N LYS A 45 5.81 -25.00 -10.13
CA LYS A 45 5.56 -26.37 -9.64
C LYS A 45 4.83 -27.29 -10.63
N LYS A 46 4.52 -26.82 -11.84
CA LYS A 46 3.91 -27.61 -12.93
C LYS A 46 4.64 -28.90 -13.30
N LYS A 47 5.91 -29.08 -12.93
CA LYS A 47 6.67 -30.31 -13.22
C LYS A 47 6.43 -31.48 -12.25
N GLU A 48 5.89 -31.24 -11.05
CA GLU A 48 5.89 -32.26 -9.98
C GLU A 48 4.49 -32.67 -9.47
N SER A 49 3.44 -31.87 -9.70
CA SER A 49 2.09 -32.17 -9.20
C SER A 49 1.20 -32.80 -10.28
N LYS A 50 0.55 -33.93 -9.92
CA LYS A 50 -0.40 -34.67 -10.78
C LYS A 50 -1.79 -34.03 -10.85
N ASP A 51 -2.10 -33.04 -10.01
CA ASP A 51 -3.42 -32.43 -9.94
C ASP A 51 -3.38 -30.98 -10.46
N SER A 52 -3.66 -30.82 -11.74
CA SER A 52 -3.61 -29.52 -12.44
C SER A 52 -4.72 -28.57 -12.01
N VAL A 53 -5.82 -29.09 -11.46
CA VAL A 53 -6.98 -28.30 -11.02
C VAL A 53 -6.66 -27.54 -9.73
N SER A 54 -6.01 -28.20 -8.77
CA SER A 54 -5.62 -27.54 -7.50
C SER A 54 -4.61 -26.41 -7.72
N ILE A 55 -3.64 -26.59 -8.63
CA ILE A 55 -2.69 -25.53 -9.01
C ILE A 55 -3.41 -24.30 -9.58
N PHE A 56 -4.44 -24.53 -10.40
CA PHE A 56 -5.21 -23.44 -11.00
C PHE A 56 -6.01 -22.66 -9.96
N GLN A 57 -6.65 -23.37 -9.02
CA GLN A 57 -7.40 -22.75 -7.91
C GLN A 57 -6.47 -21.92 -7.00
N ASP A 58 -5.29 -22.45 -6.69
CA ASP A 58 -4.28 -21.72 -5.89
C ASP A 58 -3.78 -20.47 -6.61
N ALA A 59 -3.52 -20.57 -7.92
CA ALA A 59 -3.10 -19.44 -8.74
C ALA A 59 -4.20 -18.37 -8.83
N GLU A 60 -5.46 -18.76 -9.03
CA GLU A 60 -6.59 -17.84 -9.08
C GLU A 60 -6.79 -17.11 -7.74
N ARG A 61 -6.69 -17.84 -6.62
CA ARG A 61 -6.76 -17.25 -5.28
C ARG A 61 -5.63 -16.25 -5.05
N LEU A 62 -4.39 -16.58 -5.43
CA LEU A 62 -3.26 -15.67 -5.32
C LEU A 62 -3.45 -14.42 -6.20
N GLN A 63 -3.98 -14.59 -7.40
CA GLN A 63 -4.31 -13.48 -8.31
C GLN A 63 -5.33 -12.52 -7.67
N GLN A 64 -6.38 -13.05 -7.02
CA GLN A 64 -7.37 -12.25 -6.31
C GLN A 64 -6.73 -11.44 -5.18
N LEU A 65 -5.92 -12.09 -4.33
CA LEU A 65 -5.21 -11.42 -3.23
C LEU A 65 -4.26 -10.33 -3.71
N ILE A 66 -3.56 -10.56 -4.83
CA ILE A 66 -2.69 -9.55 -5.46
C ILE A 66 -3.51 -8.34 -5.91
N ASN A 67 -4.66 -8.56 -6.57
CA ASN A 67 -5.52 -7.50 -7.05
C ASN A 67 -6.13 -6.66 -5.91
N GLU A 68 -6.58 -7.32 -4.85
CA GLU A 68 -7.08 -6.66 -3.63
C GLU A 68 -5.99 -5.80 -3.00
N ASN A 69 -4.79 -6.36 -2.81
CA ASN A 69 -3.67 -5.64 -2.23
C ASN A 69 -3.20 -4.47 -3.11
N LEU A 70 -3.23 -4.62 -4.43
CA LEU A 70 -2.92 -3.53 -5.37
C LEU A 70 -3.94 -2.38 -5.27
N THR A 71 -5.21 -2.71 -5.07
CA THR A 71 -6.28 -1.73 -4.87
C THR A 71 -6.05 -0.94 -3.58
N ASP A 72 -5.71 -1.62 -2.48
CA ASP A 72 -5.33 -0.99 -1.22
C ASP A 72 -4.13 -0.04 -1.37
N ILE A 73 -3.08 -0.49 -2.09
CA ILE A 73 -1.88 0.31 -2.37
C ILE A 73 -2.26 1.61 -3.09
N ARG A 74 -3.09 1.53 -4.13
CA ARG A 74 -3.54 2.71 -4.90
C ARG A 74 -4.34 3.68 -4.04
N HIS A 75 -5.21 3.18 -3.18
CA HIS A 75 -5.97 4.02 -2.25
C HIS A 75 -5.07 4.73 -1.25
N LEU A 76 -4.09 4.03 -0.68
CA LEU A 76 -3.10 4.60 0.23
C LEU A 76 -2.22 5.64 -0.46
N ASP A 77 -1.68 5.35 -1.65
CA ASP A 77 -0.88 6.29 -2.44
C ASP A 77 -1.66 7.58 -2.74
N THR A 78 -2.94 7.44 -3.12
CA THR A 78 -3.82 8.60 -3.36
C THR A 78 -4.07 9.41 -2.09
N LYS A 79 -4.33 8.74 -0.96
CA LYS A 79 -4.54 9.42 0.33
C LYS A 79 -3.29 10.19 0.75
N ILE A 80 -2.11 9.55 0.71
CA ILE A 80 -0.83 10.16 1.04
C ILE A 80 -0.55 11.36 0.14
N SER A 81 -0.76 11.23 -1.17
CA SER A 81 -0.56 12.32 -2.13
C SER A 81 -1.43 13.54 -1.80
N LYS A 82 -2.74 13.33 -1.55
CA LYS A 82 -3.66 14.42 -1.13
C LYS A 82 -3.21 15.09 0.16
N MET A 83 -2.75 14.33 1.14
CA MET A 83 -2.26 14.87 2.41
C MET A 83 -0.97 15.68 2.24
N LYS A 84 0.00 15.17 1.47
CA LYS A 84 1.23 15.91 1.12
C LYS A 84 0.92 17.22 0.40
N HIS A 85 0.00 17.20 -0.56
CA HIS A 85 -0.46 18.42 -1.22
C HIS A 85 -1.09 19.42 -0.25
N ARG A 86 -1.87 18.96 0.72
CA ARG A 86 -2.44 19.82 1.76
C ARG A 86 -1.36 20.47 2.62
N VAL A 87 -0.38 19.69 3.08
CA VAL A 87 0.77 20.19 3.86
C VAL A 87 1.57 21.23 3.06
N ASN A 88 1.86 20.95 1.78
CA ASN A 88 2.59 21.88 0.92
C ASN A 88 1.87 23.21 0.73
N ARG A 89 0.54 23.20 0.52
CA ARG A 89 -0.25 24.45 0.44
C ARG A 89 -0.24 25.24 1.74
N MET A 90 -0.25 24.53 2.88
CA MET A 90 -0.14 25.18 4.19
C MET A 90 1.24 25.80 4.41
N ASN A 91 2.32 25.23 3.86
CA ASN A 91 3.65 25.84 3.90
C ASN A 91 3.75 27.09 3.02
N GLN A 92 3.19 27.07 1.81
CA GLN A 92 3.28 28.18 0.83
C GLN A 92 2.47 29.44 1.20
N THR A 93 1.50 29.33 2.10
CA THR A 93 0.70 30.46 2.60
C THR A 93 1.29 31.06 3.89
N THR A 94 2.59 30.86 4.12
CA THR A 94 3.39 31.36 5.23
C THR A 94 4.50 32.24 4.67
#